data_AF-A0A7Y9HW80-F1
#
_entry.id   AF-A0A7Y9HW80-F1
#
_cell.length_a   1.000
_cell.length_b   1.000
_cell.length_c   1.000
_cell.angle_alpha   90.00
_cell.angle_beta   90.00
_cell.angle_gamma   90.00
#
_symmetry.space_group_name_H-M   'P 1'
#
loop_
_entity.id
_entity.type
_entity.pdbx_description
1 polymer ?
#
loop_
_entity_poly.entity_id
_entity_poly.type
_entity_poly.pdbx_seq_one_letter_code
_entity_poly.pdbx_strand_id
1 'polypeptide(L)'
;MSILITSANSAAAYQLKSKLNADQVILGDYEELPALMLKSGAMIQLPNPKSVSYSHQMLTLCLDKGIQTVYPLREEEAILLKESDQLFKEYDINIVYQ
;
A
#
# COMPACT_ATOMS: atom_id res chain seq x y z
N MET A 1 -13.22 6.88 -2.17
CA MET A 1 -12.02 6.32 -2.84
C MET A 1 -11.03 5.97 -1.76
N SER A 2 -10.66 4.69 -1.63
CA SER A 2 -9.75 4.21 -0.58
C SER A 2 -8.31 4.22 -1.10
N ILE A 3 -7.41 4.86 -0.35
CA ILE A 3 -6.00 5.04 -0.71
C ILE A 3 -5.14 4.24 0.25
N LEU A 4 -4.21 3.44 -0.28
CA LEU A 4 -3.12 2.84 0.47
C LEU A 4 -1.84 3.64 0.28
N ILE A 5 -1.20 4.01 1.38
CA ILE A 5 0.17 4.51 1.40
C ILE A 5 1.04 3.48 2.13
N THR A 6 2.06 2.99 1.44
CA THR A 6 3.03 2.03 1.98
C THR A 6 4.05 2.72 2.90
N SER A 7 4.99 1.94 3.45
CA SER A 7 6.05 2.46 4.34
C SER A 7 5.50 3.28 5.52
N ALA A 8 4.48 2.76 6.21
CA ALA A 8 3.81 3.44 7.32
C ALA A 8 4.75 3.82 8.49
N ASN A 9 5.94 3.22 8.58
CA ASN A 9 6.96 3.60 9.56
C ASN A 9 7.78 4.83 9.14
N SER A 10 7.62 5.34 7.92
CA SER A 10 8.38 6.47 7.37
C SER A 10 7.68 7.81 7.59
N ALA A 11 8.45 8.87 7.83
CA ALA A 11 7.91 10.24 7.86
C ALA A 11 7.27 10.66 6.52
N ALA A 12 7.77 10.13 5.39
CA ALA A 12 7.24 10.39 4.06
C ALA A 12 5.78 9.94 3.92
N ALA A 13 5.40 8.80 4.50
CA ALA A 13 4.02 8.31 4.48
C ALA A 13 3.05 9.27 5.17
N TYR A 14 3.42 9.80 6.33
CA TYR A 14 2.60 10.77 7.06
C TYR A 14 2.52 12.12 6.36
N GLN A 15 3.64 12.58 5.79
CA GLN A 15 3.65 13.81 4.99
C GLN A 15 2.73 13.68 3.78
N LEU A 16 2.77 12.55 3.07
CA LEU A 16 1.88 12.30 1.94
C LEU A 16 0.41 12.23 2.39
N LYS A 17 0.12 11.51 3.48
CA LYS A 17 -1.22 11.46 4.07
C LYS A 17 -1.78 12.84 4.36
N SER A 18 -0.97 13.74 4.93
CA SER A 18 -1.40 15.13 5.21
C SER A 18 -1.70 15.97 3.96
N LYS A 19 -1.09 15.62 2.81
CA LYS A 19 -1.29 16.34 1.54
C LYS A 19 -2.50 15.85 0.74
N LEU A 20 -2.85 14.56 0.89
CA LEU A 20 -3.86 13.92 0.03
C LEU A 20 -5.30 14.34 0.34
N ASN A 21 -5.58 14.99 1.49
CA ASN A 21 -6.92 15.48 1.86
C ASN A 21 -8.06 14.50 1.53
N ALA A 22 -7.81 13.19 1.74
CA ALA A 22 -8.73 12.11 1.40
C ALA A 22 -9.32 11.50 2.66
N ASP A 23 -10.63 11.25 2.64
CA ASP A 23 -11.38 10.73 3.80
C ASP A 23 -10.97 9.30 4.19
N GLN A 24 -10.38 8.54 3.28
CA GLN A 24 -10.02 7.13 3.49
C GLN A 24 -8.57 6.85 3.06
N VAL A 25 -7.63 7.18 3.94
CA VAL A 25 -6.20 6.83 3.78
C VAL A 25 -5.83 5.75 4.77
N ILE A 26 -5.43 4.59 4.24
CA ILE A 26 -4.88 3.45 4.98
C ILE A 26 -3.36 3.53 4.90
N LEU A 27 -2.71 3.40 6.05
CA LEU A 27 -1.25 3.25 6.13
C LEU A 27 -0.91 1.77 6.26
N GLY A 28 0.06 1.29 5.50
CA GLY A 28 0.56 -0.07 5.64
C GLY A 28 2.07 -0.15 5.54
N ASP A 29 2.64 -1.21 6.12
CA ASP A 29 4.06 -1.51 6.00
C ASP A 29 4.28 -3.02 5.93
N TYR A 30 5.31 -3.45 5.19
CA TYR A 30 5.75 -4.84 5.20
C TYR A 30 6.69 -5.13 6.37
N GLU A 31 7.34 -4.10 6.91
CA GLU A 31 8.14 -4.21 8.12
C GLU A 31 7.25 -4.50 9.33
N GLU A 32 7.85 -4.92 10.43
CA GLU A 32 7.11 -5.26 11.63
C GLU A 32 6.45 -4.01 12.22
N LEU A 33 5.11 -4.03 12.28
CA LEU A 33 4.32 -2.97 12.88
C LEU A 33 4.01 -3.27 14.35
N PRO A 34 3.97 -2.26 15.23
CA PRO A 34 3.56 -2.47 16.61
C PRO A 34 2.17 -3.13 16.70
N ALA A 35 2.05 -4.19 17.49
CA ALA A 35 0.80 -4.95 17.64
C ALA A 35 -0.41 -4.09 18.04
N LEU A 36 -0.18 -2.97 18.75
CA LEU A 36 -1.22 -2.01 19.10
C LEU A 36 -1.84 -1.33 17.87
N MET A 37 -1.02 -0.97 16.88
CA MET A 37 -1.45 -0.31 15.64
C MET A 37 -2.21 -1.26 14.71
N LEU A 38 -1.80 -2.53 14.69
CA LEU A 38 -2.51 -3.59 13.97
C LEU A 38 -3.88 -3.86 14.59
N LYS A 39 -3.94 -3.97 15.94
CA LYS A 39 -5.20 -4.23 16.67
C LYS A 39 -6.19 -3.08 16.59
N SER A 40 -5.73 -1.84 16.56
CA SER A 40 -6.60 -0.67 16.41
C SER A 40 -7.12 -0.48 14.98
N GLY A 41 -6.58 -1.21 14.00
CA GLY A 41 -6.89 -1.03 12.58
C GLY A 41 -6.35 0.28 12.01
N ALA A 42 -5.49 1.00 12.75
CA ALA A 42 -4.89 2.24 12.29
C ALA A 42 -3.87 2.00 11.15
N MET A 43 -3.29 0.81 11.11
CA MET A 43 -2.38 0.36 10.06
C MET A 43 -2.66 -1.09 9.67
N ILE A 44 -2.21 -1.47 8.48
CA ILE A 44 -2.29 -2.85 7.99
C ILE A 44 -0.89 -3.41 7.73
N GLN A 45 -0.72 -4.70 8.00
CA GLN A 45 0.48 -5.42 7.58
C GLN A 45 0.41 -5.67 6.07
N LEU A 46 1.49 -5.32 5.36
CA LEU A 46 1.62 -5.58 3.94
C LEU A 46 2.44 -6.84 3.66
N PRO A 47 2.26 -7.45 2.47
CA PRO A 47 3.14 -8.48 1.95
C PRO A 47 4.60 -8.03 1.88
N ASN A 48 5.52 -8.96 2.05
CA ASN A 48 6.96 -8.68 1.94
C ASN A 48 7.38 -8.61 0.46
N PRO A 49 8.06 -7.53 0.00
CA PRO A 49 8.58 -7.41 -1.37
C PRO A 49 9.51 -8.56 -1.79
N LYS A 50 10.14 -9.26 -0.84
CA LYS A 50 10.97 -10.45 -1.11
C LYS A 50 10.15 -11.70 -1.48
N SER A 51 8.83 -11.66 -1.34
CA SER A 51 7.94 -12.74 -1.76
C SER A 51 7.90 -12.83 -3.28
N VAL A 52 8.11 -14.03 -3.83
CA VAL A 52 7.96 -14.29 -5.28
C VAL A 52 6.55 -14.00 -5.80
N SER A 53 5.55 -13.97 -4.91
CA SER A 53 4.16 -13.68 -5.23
C SER A 53 3.71 -12.29 -4.72
N TYR A 54 4.65 -11.39 -4.42
CA TYR A 54 4.37 -10.08 -3.83
C TYR A 54 3.26 -9.31 -4.56
N SER A 55 3.34 -9.17 -5.89
CA SER A 55 2.32 -8.42 -6.66
C SER A 55 0.93 -9.04 -6.58
N HIS A 56 0.82 -10.38 -6.54
CA HIS A 56 -0.46 -11.07 -6.38
C HIS A 56 -1.00 -10.90 -4.96
N GLN A 57 -0.13 -11.00 -3.96
CA GLN A 57 -0.51 -10.76 -2.56
C GLN A 57 -0.98 -9.32 -2.35
N MET A 58 -0.32 -8.34 -2.98
CA MET A 58 -0.73 -6.94 -2.96
C MET A 58 -2.06 -6.72 -3.68
N LEU A 59 -2.29 -7.37 -4.82
CA LEU A 59 -3.57 -7.30 -5.51
C LEU A 59 -4.71 -7.83 -4.63
N THR A 60 -4.56 -9.04 -4.06
CA THR A 60 -5.55 -9.62 -3.15
C THR A 60 -5.84 -8.68 -1.98
N LEU A 61 -4.79 -8.13 -1.37
CA LEU A 61 -4.96 -7.16 -0.28
C LEU A 61 -5.75 -5.93 -0.73
N CYS A 62 -5.50 -5.40 -1.93
CA CYS A 62 -6.23 -4.26 -2.46
C CYS A 62 -7.70 -4.58 -2.67
N LEU A 63 -8.01 -5.76 -3.23
CA LEU A 63 -9.38 -6.24 -3.44
C LEU A 63 -10.12 -6.42 -2.12
N ASP A 64 -9.51 -7.13 -1.15
CA ASP A 64 -10.11 -7.42 0.16
C ASP A 64 -10.43 -6.14 0.96
N LYS A 65 -9.64 -5.08 0.77
CA LYS A 65 -9.77 -3.79 1.48
C LYS A 65 -10.47 -2.71 0.64
N GLY A 66 -10.88 -3.01 -0.58
CA GLY A 66 -11.49 -2.05 -1.50
C GLY A 66 -10.59 -0.85 -1.84
N ILE A 67 -9.27 -1.04 -1.82
CA ILE A 67 -8.27 -0.02 -2.18
C ILE A 67 -8.34 0.25 -3.68
N GLN A 68 -8.39 1.53 -4.04
CA GLN A 68 -8.48 2.01 -5.43
C GLN A 68 -7.21 2.75 -5.86
N THR A 69 -6.37 3.18 -4.92
CA THR A 69 -5.11 3.85 -5.24
C THR A 69 -4.01 3.41 -4.28
N VAL A 70 -2.84 3.08 -4.82
CA VAL A 70 -1.66 2.67 -4.05
C VAL A 70 -0.51 3.65 -4.31
N TYR A 71 0.09 4.14 -3.23
CA TYR A 71 1.34 4.92 -3.24
C TYR A 71 2.48 4.06 -2.66
N PRO A 72 3.24 3.33 -3.50
CA PRO A 72 4.47 2.67 -3.08
C PRO A 72 5.55 3.73 -2.80
N LEU A 73 6.13 3.70 -1.60
CA LEU A 73 7.12 4.69 -1.15
C LEU A 73 8.54 4.13 -1.13
N ARG A 74 8.73 2.81 -1.08
CA ARG A 74 10.04 2.19 -1.31
C ARG A 74 10.20 1.84 -2.77
N GLU A 75 11.43 2.03 -3.27
CA GLU A 75 11.79 1.74 -4.66
C GLU A 75 11.56 0.26 -5.01
N GLU A 76 11.89 -0.67 -4.11
CA GLU A 76 11.67 -2.10 -4.31
C GLU A 76 10.18 -2.45 -4.53
N GLU A 77 9.29 -1.82 -3.76
CA GLU A 77 7.83 -2.00 -3.89
C GLU A 77 7.37 -1.45 -5.24
N ALA A 78 7.84 -0.25 -5.60
CA ALA A 78 7.48 0.43 -6.83
C ALA A 78 7.91 -0.37 -8.08
N ILE A 79 9.13 -0.91 -8.10
CA ILE A 79 9.63 -1.71 -9.23
C ILE A 79 8.76 -2.94 -9.43
N LEU A 80 8.51 -3.73 -8.38
CA LEU A 80 7.74 -4.97 -8.48
C LEU A 80 6.28 -4.71 -8.88
N LEU A 81 5.67 -3.66 -8.33
CA LEU A 81 4.30 -3.30 -8.69
C LEU A 81 4.22 -2.81 -10.14
N LYS A 82 5.23 -2.09 -10.62
CA LYS A 82 5.31 -1.59 -11.99
C LYS A 82 5.40 -2.70 -13.04
N GLU A 83 6.12 -3.77 -12.74
CA GLU A 83 6.15 -4.97 -13.60
C GLU A 83 4.76 -5.62 -13.76
N SER A 84 3.91 -5.44 -12.74
CA SER A 84 2.54 -5.95 -12.71
C SER A 84 1.46 -4.87 -12.90
N ASP A 85 1.81 -3.66 -13.36
CA ASP A 85 0.89 -2.51 -13.38
C ASP A 85 -0.40 -2.78 -14.17
N GLN A 86 -0.29 -3.52 -15.28
CA GLN A 86 -1.44 -3.95 -16.07
C GLN A 86 -2.43 -4.80 -15.26
N LEU A 87 -1.93 -5.71 -14.42
CA LEU A 87 -2.76 -6.57 -13.58
C LEU A 87 -3.61 -5.74 -12.61
N PHE A 88 -3.08 -4.66 -12.03
CA PHE A 88 -3.85 -3.80 -11.12
C PHE A 88 -4.90 -2.96 -11.87
N LYS A 89 -4.56 -2.47 -13.06
CA LYS A 89 -5.47 -1.71 -13.91
C LYS A 89 -6.71 -2.49 -14.33
N GLU A 90 -6.59 -3.80 -14.53
CA GLU A 90 -7.74 -4.69 -14.83
C GLU A 90 -8.81 -4.70 -13.73
N TYR A 91 -8.46 -4.29 -12.50
CA TYR A 91 -9.37 -4.20 -11.36
C TYR A 91 -9.62 -2.76 -10.89
N ASP A 92 -9.39 -1.76 -11.75
CA ASP A 92 -9.55 -0.33 -11.44
C ASP A 92 -8.70 0.15 -10.26
N ILE A 93 -7.55 -0.50 -10.02
CA ILE A 93 -6.58 -0.09 -8.99
C ILE A 93 -5.48 0.73 -9.65
N ASN A 94 -5.39 2.00 -9.26
CA ASN A 94 -4.36 2.91 -9.76
C ASN A 94 -3.10 2.88 -8.87
N ILE A 95 -1.92 2.72 -9.46
CA ILE A 95 -0.65 2.81 -8.73
C ILE A 95 0.02 4.13 -9.09
N VAL A 96 0.32 4.95 -8.09
CA VAL A 96 0.97 6.25 -8.26
C VAL A 96 2.41 6.17 -7.77
N TYR A 97 3.33 6.10 -8.73
CA TYR A 97 4.78 6.07 -8.49
C TYR A 97 5.30 7.50 -8.19
N GLN A 98 6.26 7.61 -7.27
CA GLN A 98 6.97 8.87 -6.98
C GLN A 98 8.27 9.00 -7.78
#